data_AF-A0A9K3E0A6-F1
#
_entry.id   AF-A0A9K3E0A6-F1
#
_cell.length_a   1.000
_cell.length_b   1.000
_cell.length_c   1.000
_cell.angle_alpha   90.00
_cell.angle_beta   90.00
_cell.angle_gamma   90.00
#
_symmetry.space_group_name_H-M   'P 1'
#
loop_
_entity.id
_entity.type
_entity.pdbx_description
1 polymer ?
#
loop_
_entity_poly.entity_id
_entity_poly.type
_entity_poly.pdbx_seq_one_letter_code
_entity_poly.pdbx_strand_id
1 'polypeptide(L)' 'MHWISNFFIGLCFLSVVMTFGISKVYLGFGCICVLAVMYIASNVVETKGRSLEDIERELSPPI' A
#
# COMPACT_ATOMS: atom_id res chain seq x y z
N MET A 1 -7.38 -10.32 -6.17
CA MET A 1 -7.61 -9.05 -5.45
C MET A 1 -7.40 -7.82 -6.33
N HIS A 2 -6.25 -7.66 -6.99
CA HIS A 2 -5.93 -6.46 -7.80
C HIS A 2 -6.98 -6.13 -8.87
N TRP A 3 -7.46 -7.14 -9.60
CA TRP A 3 -8.47 -7.01 -10.66
C TRP A 3 -9.82 -6.49 -10.16
N ILE A 4 -10.24 -6.91 -8.97
CA ILE A 4 -11.52 -6.49 -8.36
C ILE A 4 -11.44 -5.03 -7.93
N SER A 5 -10.32 -4.61 -7.33
CA SER A 5 -10.09 -3.19 -7.02
C SER A 5 -10.07 -2.32 -8.26
N ASN A 6 -9.39 -2.75 -9.33
CA ASN A 6 -9.35 -2.01 -10.57
C ASN A 6 -10.75 -1.84 -11.18
N PHE A 7 -11.56 -2.89 -11.16
CA PHE A 7 -12.95 -2.83 -11.61
C PHE A 7 -13.78 -1.83 -10.79
N PHE A 8 -13.70 -1.89 -9.45
CA PHE A 8 -14.46 -1.00 -8.58
C PHE A 8 -14.04 0.47 -8.73
N ILE A 9 -12.72 0.73 -8.77
CA ILE A 9 -12.20 2.08 -9.02
C ILE A 9 -12.66 2.57 -10.39
N GLY A 10 -12.56 1.75 -11.45
CA GLY A 10 -13.04 2.11 -12.78
C GLY A 10 -14.52 2.49 -12.83
N LEU A 11 -15.38 1.80 -12.07
CA LEU A 11 -16.80 2.11 -11.98
C LEU A 11 -17.09 3.40 -11.20
N CYS A 12 -16.41 3.61 -10.06
CA CYS A 12 -16.71 4.71 -9.15
C CYS A 12 -15.95 6.00 -9.46
N PHE A 13 -14.84 5.93 -10.23
CA PHE A 13 -13.91 7.04 -10.41
C PHE A 13 -14.61 8.32 -10.89
N LEU A 14 -15.39 8.25 -11.98
CA LEU A 14 -16.05 9.42 -12.53
C LEU A 14 -17.09 10.00 -11.56
N SER A 15 -17.88 9.16 -10.89
CA SER A 15 -18.89 9.60 -9.91
C SER A 15 -18.25 10.34 -8.72
N VAL A 16 -17.14 9.80 -8.20
CA VAL A 16 -16.40 10.39 -7.09
C VAL A 16 -15.72 11.69 -7.52
N VAL A 17 -15.12 11.73 -8.72
CA VAL A 17 -14.51 12.95 -9.27
C VAL A 17 -15.54 14.05 -9.52
N MET A 18 -16.75 13.72 -9.97
CA MET A 18 -17.81 14.71 -10.16
C MET A 18 -18.34 15.26 -8.83
N THR A 19 -18.36 14.45 -7.78
CA THR A 19 -18.87 14.85 -6.45
C THR A 19 -17.83 15.65 -5.66
N PHE A 20 -16.57 15.21 -5.67
CA PHE A 20 -15.51 15.79 -4.84
C PHE A 20 -14.52 16.65 -5.62
N GLY A 21 -14.51 16.59 -6.94
CA GLY A 21 -13.51 17.26 -7.77
C GLY A 21 -12.19 16.48 -7.83
N ILE A 22 -11.50 16.62 -8.97
CA ILE A 22 -10.33 15.80 -9.31
C ILE A 22 -9.18 15.95 -8.30
N SER A 23 -8.91 17.17 -7.82
CA SER A 23 -7.77 17.45 -6.93
C SER A 23 -7.87 16.71 -5.59
N LYS A 24 -9.07 16.65 -4.99
CA LYS A 24 -9.27 15.96 -3.69
C LYS A 24 -9.15 14.44 -3.84
N VAL A 25 -9.62 13.90 -4.97
CA VAL A 25 -9.51 12.46 -5.28
C VAL A 25 -8.04 12.04 -5.42
N TYR A 26 -7.26 12.78 -6.20
CA TYR A 26 -5.82 12.50 -6.35
C TYR A 26 -5.03 12.70 -5.06
N LEU A 27 -5.39 13.69 -4.24
CA LEU A 27 -4.78 13.85 -2.92
C LEU A 27 -5.09 12.65 -2.00
N GLY A 28 -6.32 12.12 -2.05
CA GLY A 28 -6.68 10.89 -1.34
C GLY A 28 -5.86 9.68 -1.78
N PHE A 29 -5.68 9.47 -3.08
CA PHE A 29 -4.78 8.42 -3.59
C PHE A 29 -3.34 8.62 -3.11
N GLY A 30 -2.83 9.85 -3.14
CA GLY A 30 -1.50 10.18 -2.64
C GLY A 30 -1.33 9.84 -1.15
N CYS A 31 -2.31 10.18 -0.32
CA CYS A 31 -2.31 9.82 1.10
C CYS A 31 -2.25 8.30 1.31
N ILE A 32 -3.03 7.52 0.55
CA ILE A 32 -3.01 6.05 0.65
C ILE A 32 -1.64 5.50 0.25
N CYS A 33 -1.00 6.05 -0.79
CA CYS A 33 0.35 5.64 -1.17
C CYS A 33 1.37 5.90 -0.06
N VAL A 34 1.31 7.06 0.60
CA VAL A 34 2.21 7.38 1.72
C VAL A 34 1.97 6.42 2.91
N LEU A 35 0.72 6.13 3.24
CA LEU A 35 0.38 5.14 4.27
C LEU A 35 0.93 3.75 3.93
N ALA A 36 0.83 3.33 2.67
CA ALA A 36 1.39 2.06 2.22
C ALA A 36 2.91 2.01 2.37
N VAL A 37 3.62 3.09 2.01
CA VAL A 37 5.07 3.18 2.20
C VAL A 37 5.43 3.10 3.68
N MET A 38 4.74 3.84 4.56
CA MET A 38 5.00 3.78 6.00
C MET A 38 4.75 2.38 6.57
N TYR A 39 3.69 1.70 6.11
CA TYR A 39 3.40 0.33 6.54
C TYR A 39 4.49 -0.64 6.09
N ILE A 40 4.89 -0.58 4.82
CA ILE A 40 5.94 -1.45 4.27
C ILE A 40 7.26 -1.20 5.00
N ALA A 41 7.67 0.06 5.17
CA ALA A 41 8.92 0.41 5.83
C ALA A 41 8.98 -0.03 7.32
N SER A 42 7.84 -0.19 7.99
CA SER A 42 7.79 -0.59 9.40
C SER A 42 7.54 -2.08 9.62
N ASN A 43 6.77 -2.74 8.74
CA ASN A 43 6.32 -4.11 8.95
C ASN A 43 6.99 -5.13 8.01
N VAL A 44 7.59 -4.68 6.92
CA VAL A 44 8.20 -5.56 5.92
C VAL A 44 9.72 -5.44 6.02
N VAL A 45 10.36 -6.52 6.48
CA VAL A 45 11.82 -6.66 6.47
C VAL A 45 12.34 -6.75 5.03
N GLU A 46 13.48 -6.11 4.77
CA GLU A 46 14.11 -6.12 3.44
C GLU A 46 14.61 -7.54 3.14
N THR A 47 13.96 -8.22 2.21
CA THR A 47 14.31 -9.60 1.82
C THR A 47 15.38 -9.64 0.74
N LYS A 48 15.72 -8.50 0.13
CA LYS A 48 16.63 -8.45 -1.01
C LYS A 48 18.09 -8.61 -0.55
N GLY A 49 18.72 -9.72 -0.94
CA GLY A 49 20.14 -9.99 -0.67
C GLY A 49 20.45 -10.51 0.73
N ARG A 50 19.43 -10.88 1.50
CA ARG A 50 19.56 -11.55 2.80
C ARG A 50 19.36 -13.06 2.66
N SER A 51 20.10 -13.86 3.45
CA SER A 51 19.81 -15.29 3.59
C SER A 51 18.48 -15.49 4.33
N LEU A 52 17.80 -16.61 4.11
CA LEU A 52 16.57 -16.95 4.85
C LEU A 52 16.81 -17.03 6.37
N GLU A 53 18.00 -17.49 6.78
CA GLU A 53 18.38 -17.57 8.21
C GLU A 53 18.53 -16.17 8.85
N ASP A 54 19.01 -15.17 8.10
CA ASP A 54 19.12 -13.79 8.59
C ASP A 54 17.71 -13.18 8.78
N ILE A 55 16.78 -13.49 7.87
CA ILE A 55 15.39 -13.04 7.93
C ILE A 55 14.67 -13.71 9.11
N GLU A 56 14.85 -15.01 9.34
CA GLU A 56 14.25 -15.72 10.48
C GLU A 56 14.76 -15.17 11.82
N ARG A 57 16.06 -14.83 11.92
CA ARG A 57 16.63 -14.23 13.14
C ARG A 57 16.13 -12.81 13.40
N GLU A 58 15.87 -12.01 12.37
CA GLU A 58 15.26 -10.67 12.49
C GLU A 58 13.75 -10.76 12.81
N LEU A 59 13.07 -11.83 12.40
CA LEU A 59 11.64 -12.06 12.67
C LEU A 59 11.37 -12.76 14.01
N SER A 60 12.34 -13.49 14.57
CA SER A 60 12.21 -14.16 15.87
C SER A 60 12.20 -13.14 17.02
N PRO A 61 11.22 -13.23 17.95
CA PRO A 61 11.20 -12.36 19.13
C PRO A 61 12.43 -12.62 20.00
N PRO A 62 13.01 -11.59 20.65
CA PRO A 62 14.10 -11.79 21.59
C PRO A 62 13.64 -12.69 22.73
N ILE A 63 14.41 -13.73 23.01
CA ILE A 63 14.27 -14.60 24.19
C ILE A 63 14.69 -13.79 25.42
#